data_AF-A0A7Y0LBK2-F1
#
_entry.id   AF-A0A7Y0LBK2-F1
#
_cell.length_a   1.000
_cell.length_b   1.000
_cell.length_c   1.000
_cell.angle_alpha   90.00
_cell.angle_beta   90.00
_cell.angle_gamma   90.00
#
_symmetry.space_group_name_H-M   'P 1'
#
loop_
_entity.id
_entity.type
_entity.pdbx_description
1 polymer ?
#
loop_
_entity_poly.entity_id
_entity_poly.type
_entity_poly.pdbx_seq_one_letter_code
_entity_poly.pdbx_strand_id
1 'polypeptide(L)'
;MKNLLFTGLMLAVSGSVCAQSYQISSKIDVNEQTIGSPVLIVNAGELANISVADKYSVSVLITPESASQVLLNLATKEGEMTRSTELSLPLDKKVELEIGKQSFELLINKVQ
;
A
#
# COMPACT_ATOMS: atom_id res chain seq x y z
N MET A 1 -46.22 41.03 16.12
CA MET A 1 -45.88 39.80 16.87
C MET A 1 -44.79 39.09 16.08
N LYS A 2 -43.65 38.81 16.71
CA LYS A 2 -42.38 38.45 16.07
C LYS A 2 -42.28 36.92 16.01
N ASN A 3 -42.41 36.34 14.81
CA ASN A 3 -42.33 34.89 14.64
C ASN A 3 -40.88 34.47 14.38
N LEU A 4 -40.44 33.53 15.22
CA LEU A 4 -39.09 33.12 15.51
C LEU A 4 -38.52 32.25 14.37
N LEU A 5 -37.37 32.65 13.80
CA LEU A 5 -36.60 31.82 12.87
C LEU A 5 -35.97 30.65 13.63
N PHE A 6 -36.42 29.43 13.35
CA PHE A 6 -35.77 28.20 13.78
C PHE A 6 -34.56 27.94 12.88
N THR A 7 -33.36 28.34 13.31
CA THR A 7 -32.11 27.97 12.66
C THR A 7 -31.66 26.62 13.21
N GLY A 8 -31.86 25.55 12.43
CA GLY A 8 -31.37 24.22 12.76
C GLY A 8 -29.84 24.17 12.68
N LEU A 9 -29.19 23.96 13.82
CA LEU A 9 -27.76 23.69 13.89
C LEU A 9 -27.50 22.25 13.42
N MET A 10 -27.11 22.07 12.16
CA MET A 10 -26.59 20.77 11.71
C MET A 10 -25.17 20.59 12.25
N LEU A 11 -25.03 19.72 13.24
CA LEU A 11 -23.75 19.17 13.66
C LEU A 11 -23.26 18.21 12.58
N ALA A 12 -22.42 18.71 11.67
CA ALA A 12 -21.66 17.86 10.78
C ALA A 12 -20.63 17.10 11.63
N VAL A 13 -20.97 15.86 12.01
CA VAL A 13 -19.99 14.92 12.54
C VAL A 13 -19.08 14.55 11.39
N SER A 14 -17.95 15.25 11.27
CA SER A 14 -16.83 14.83 10.43
C SER A 14 -16.27 13.56 11.06
N GLY A 15 -16.78 12.40 10.64
CA GLY A 15 -16.19 11.12 10.98
C GLY A 15 -14.76 11.11 10.47
N SER A 16 -13.80 11.15 11.37
CA SER A 16 -12.41 10.83 11.05
C SER A 16 -12.40 9.36 10.65
N VAL A 17 -12.49 9.07 9.35
CA VAL A 17 -12.18 7.73 8.86
C VAL A 17 -10.68 7.57 9.08
N CYS A 18 -10.30 6.87 10.15
CA CYS A 18 -8.89 6.53 10.35
C CYS A 18 -8.46 5.74 9.11
N ALA A 19 -7.49 6.25 8.36
CA ALA A 19 -6.98 5.56 7.19
C ALA A 19 -6.44 4.20 7.66
N GLN A 20 -6.98 3.11 7.10
CA GLN A 20 -6.52 1.76 7.42
C GLN A 20 -5.03 1.67 7.10
N SER A 21 -4.25 1.06 7.99
CA SER A 21 -2.81 0.90 7.80
C SER A 21 -2.47 -0.57 7.55
N TYR A 22 -1.50 -0.80 6.67
CA TYR A 22 -1.04 -2.13 6.31
C TYR A 22 0.46 -2.25 6.52
N GLN A 23 0.88 -3.38 7.08
CA GLN A 23 2.29 -3.77 7.14
C GLN A 23 2.58 -4.66 5.95
N ILE A 24 3.58 -4.27 5.15
CA ILE A 24 4.09 -5.04 4.04
C ILE A 24 5.47 -5.54 4.43
N SER A 25 5.58 -6.84 4.67
CA SER A 25 6.88 -7.50 4.78
C SER A 25 7.26 -8.02 3.42
N SER A 26 8.50 -7.76 3.00
CA SER A 26 8.97 -8.18 1.69
C SER A 26 10.36 -8.78 1.73
N LYS A 27 10.64 -9.72 0.84
CA LYS A 27 11.98 -10.14 0.42
C LYS A 27 12.10 -9.85 -1.07
N ILE A 28 13.18 -9.17 -1.45
CA ILE A 28 13.40 -8.73 -2.83
C ILE A 28 14.68 -9.41 -3.32
N ASP A 29 14.53 -10.26 -4.33
CA ASP A 29 15.63 -10.94 -5.00
C ASP A 29 15.80 -10.38 -6.42
N VAL A 30 17.04 -10.21 -6.86
CA VAL A 30 17.38 -9.84 -8.25
C VAL A 30 18.38 -10.83 -8.80
N ASN A 31 18.05 -11.48 -9.91
CA ASN A 31 18.83 -12.60 -10.45
C ASN A 31 19.19 -13.62 -9.34
N GLU A 32 18.19 -14.05 -8.56
CA GLU A 32 18.31 -15.04 -7.47
C GLU A 32 19.13 -14.60 -6.24
N GLN A 33 19.60 -13.35 -6.20
CA GLN A 33 20.30 -12.79 -5.06
C GLN A 33 19.41 -11.83 -4.27
N THR A 34 19.28 -12.05 -2.96
CA THR A 34 18.57 -11.13 -2.07
C THR A 34 19.30 -9.79 -1.97
N ILE A 35 18.60 -8.73 -2.38
CA ILE A 35 19.10 -7.35 -2.30
C ILE A 35 18.51 -6.59 -1.10
N GLY A 36 17.43 -7.09 -0.51
CA GLY A 36 16.83 -6.50 0.68
C GLY A 36 15.64 -7.28 1.22
N SER A 37 15.27 -7.00 2.47
CA SER A 37 14.04 -7.51 3.08
C SER A 37 13.32 -6.43 3.89
N PRO A 38 12.79 -5.38 3.22
CA PRO A 38 12.21 -4.24 3.90
C PRO A 38 10.82 -4.57 4.47
N VAL A 39 10.52 -3.92 5.59
CA VAL A 39 9.19 -3.89 6.20
C VAL A 39 8.66 -2.46 6.14
N LEU A 40 7.47 -2.29 5.57
CA LEU A 40 6.83 -0.99 5.38
C LEU A 40 5.49 -0.93 6.09
N ILE A 41 5.20 0.20 6.71
CA ILE A 41 3.85 0.56 7.16
C ILE A 41 3.32 1.59 6.18
N VAL A 42 2.21 1.27 5.53
CA VAL A 42 1.55 2.12 4.53
C VAL A 42 0.11 2.39 4.93
N ASN A 43 -0.29 3.65 4.83
CA ASN A 43 -1.69 4.03 4.93
C ASN A 43 -2.39 3.72 3.61
N ALA A 44 -3.63 3.24 3.69
CA ALA A 44 -4.49 3.00 2.53
C ALA A 44 -4.60 4.27 1.66
N GLY A 45 -4.37 4.13 0.36
CA GLY A 45 -4.45 5.24 -0.59
C GLY A 45 -3.21 6.15 -0.62
N GLU A 46 -2.21 5.93 0.24
CA GLU A 46 -0.96 6.69 0.23
C GLU A 46 0.16 5.92 -0.48
N LEU A 47 0.94 6.62 -1.30
CA LEU A 47 2.09 6.05 -1.99
C LEU A 47 3.31 6.02 -1.05
N ALA A 48 3.83 4.83 -0.78
CA ALA A 48 5.14 4.67 -0.16
C ALA A 48 6.20 4.34 -1.19
N ASN A 49 7.42 4.81 -0.94
CA ASN A 49 8.57 4.57 -1.80
C ASN A 49 9.74 4.12 -0.94
N ILE A 50 10.50 3.13 -1.44
CA ILE A 50 11.76 2.70 -0.85
C ILE A 50 12.83 2.69 -1.92
N SER A 51 14.06 2.95 -1.49
CA SER A 51 15.26 2.72 -2.28
C SER A 51 16.04 1.56 -1.66
N VAL A 52 16.45 0.61 -2.49
CA VAL A 52 17.20 -0.59 -2.10
C VAL A 52 18.52 -0.61 -2.86
N ALA A 53 19.62 -0.67 -2.10
CA ALA A 53 20.99 -0.75 -2.64
C ALA A 53 21.33 0.34 -3.68
N ASP A 54 20.80 1.56 -3.50
CA ASP A 54 21.02 2.77 -4.32
C ASP A 54 20.72 2.67 -5.83
N LYS A 55 20.33 1.49 -6.31
CA LYS A 55 20.09 1.19 -7.73
C LYS A 55 18.63 0.87 -8.02
N TYR A 56 17.92 0.34 -7.04
CA TYR A 56 16.53 -0.09 -7.19
C TYR A 56 15.62 0.79 -6.34
N SER A 57 14.48 1.18 -6.88
CA SER A 57 13.41 1.75 -6.07
C SER A 57 12.12 0.98 -6.27
N VAL A 58 11.37 0.84 -5.18
CA VAL A 58 10.08 0.16 -5.15
C VAL A 58 9.05 1.13 -4.59
N SER A 59 7.99 1.33 -5.34
CA SER A 59 6.84 2.16 -4.99
C SER A 59 5.64 1.26 -4.76
N VAL A 60 4.93 1.51 -3.68
CA VAL A 60 3.79 0.72 -3.25
C VAL A 60 2.61 1.61 -2.92
N LEU A 61 1.48 1.28 -3.49
CA LEU A 61 0.17 1.84 -3.13
C LEU A 61 -0.77 0.66 -2.82
N ILE A 62 -1.41 0.72 -1.65
CA ILE A 62 -2.40 -0.27 -1.23
C ILE A 62 -3.78 0.37 -1.18
N THR A 63 -4.75 -0.30 -1.80
CA THR A 63 -6.17 0.05 -1.72
C THR A 63 -6.94 -1.14 -1.16
N PRO A 64 -7.77 -0.97 -0.11
CA PRO A 64 -8.63 -2.05 0.39
C PRO A 64 -9.65 -2.45 -0.69
N GLU A 65 -9.78 -3.75 -1.00
CA GLU A 65 -10.84 -4.27 -1.90
C GLU A 65 -11.94 -4.98 -1.12
N SER A 66 -11.57 -5.76 -0.10
CA SER A 66 -12.51 -6.46 0.76
C SER A 66 -11.96 -6.61 2.18
N ALA A 67 -12.69 -7.29 3.05
CA ALA A 67 -12.22 -7.57 4.41
C ALA A 67 -10.96 -8.45 4.46
N SER A 68 -10.66 -9.19 3.39
CA SER A 68 -9.55 -10.16 3.33
C SER A 68 -8.60 -9.95 2.15
N GLN A 69 -8.81 -8.90 1.34
CA GLN A 69 -8.01 -8.64 0.15
C GLN A 69 -7.70 -7.15 -0.01
N VAL A 70 -6.55 -6.89 -0.63
CA VAL A 70 -6.12 -5.56 -1.03
C VAL A 70 -5.69 -5.56 -2.49
N LEU A 71 -5.93 -4.45 -3.16
CA LEU A 71 -5.30 -4.14 -4.43
C LEU A 71 -3.92 -3.56 -4.15
N LEU A 72 -2.88 -4.28 -4.58
CA LEU A 72 -1.50 -3.83 -4.55
C LEU A 72 -1.13 -3.24 -5.92
N ASN A 73 -0.79 -1.96 -5.92
CA ASN A 73 -0.10 -1.31 -7.02
C ASN A 73 1.40 -1.27 -6.69
N LEU A 74 2.19 -2.07 -7.40
CA LEU A 74 3.63 -2.21 -7.19
C LEU A 74 4.38 -1.71 -8.42
N ALA A 75 5.21 -0.68 -8.25
CA ALA A 75 6.12 -0.22 -9.28
C ALA A 75 7.57 -0.41 -8.85
N THR A 76 8.40 -0.81 -9.79
CA THR A 76 9.83 -1.07 -9.60
C THR A 76 10.60 -0.25 -10.62
N LYS A 77 11.71 0.36 -10.20
CA LYS A 77 12.59 1.11 -11.08
C LYS A 77 14.02 0.60 -10.92
N GLU A 78 14.69 0.41 -12.06
CA GLU A 78 16.11 0.06 -12.17
C GLU A 78 16.75 1.01 -13.20
N GLY A 79 17.59 1.94 -12.74
CA GLY A 79 18.07 3.03 -13.60
C GLY A 79 16.89 3.84 -14.14
N GLU A 80 16.79 4.03 -15.45
CA GLU A 80 15.67 4.74 -16.09
C GLU A 80 14.45 3.86 -16.40
N MET A 81 14.59 2.54 -16.30
CA MET A 81 13.51 1.60 -16.62
C MET A 81 12.55 1.48 -15.44
N THR A 82 11.26 1.74 -15.67
CA THR A 82 10.18 1.55 -14.68
C THR A 82 9.23 0.45 -15.16
N ARG A 83 8.84 -0.44 -14.25
CA ARG A 83 7.82 -1.48 -14.48
C ARG A 83 6.80 -1.43 -13.36
N SER A 84 5.52 -1.57 -13.69
CA SER A 84 4.45 -1.61 -12.70
C SER A 84 3.54 -2.81 -12.93
N THR A 85 2.96 -3.30 -11.84
CA THR A 85 1.92 -4.32 -11.85
C THR A 85 0.84 -3.95 -10.83
N GLU A 86 -0.37 -4.42 -11.08
CA GLU A 86 -1.51 -4.27 -10.19
C GLU A 86 -2.11 -5.65 -9.94
N LEU A 87 -2.28 -6.00 -8.66
CA LEU A 87 -2.65 -7.35 -8.24
C LEU A 87 -3.56 -7.31 -7.01
N SER A 88 -4.67 -8.06 -7.06
CA SER A 88 -5.47 -8.34 -5.87
C SER A 88 -4.79 -9.43 -5.05
N LEU A 89 -4.38 -9.10 -3.83
CA LEU A 89 -3.64 -9.99 -2.94
C LEU A 89 -4.45 -10.31 -1.68
N PRO A 90 -4.44 -11.57 -1.22
CA PRO A 90 -4.99 -11.94 0.09
C PRO A 90 -4.16 -11.34 1.22
N LEU A 91 -4.85 -10.86 2.26
CA LEU A 91 -4.23 -10.53 3.54
C LEU A 91 -3.74 -11.79 4.25
N ASP A 92 -2.75 -11.61 5.13
CA ASP A 92 -2.22 -12.63 6.05
C ASP A 92 -1.67 -13.90 5.37
N LYS A 93 -1.38 -13.81 4.06
CA LYS A 93 -0.82 -14.89 3.28
C LYS A 93 0.40 -14.41 2.49
N LYS A 94 1.42 -15.26 2.45
CA LYS A 94 2.59 -15.03 1.61
C LYS A 94 2.24 -15.20 0.13
N VAL A 95 2.74 -14.29 -0.70
CA VAL A 95 2.59 -14.30 -2.14
C VAL A 95 3.94 -14.06 -2.80
N GLU A 96 4.24 -14.83 -3.84
CA GLU A 96 5.42 -14.65 -4.68
C GLU A 96 5.01 -13.98 -5.99
N LEU A 97 5.79 -12.99 -6.42
CA LEU A 97 5.55 -12.20 -7.61
C LEU A 97 6.86 -12.02 -8.38
N GLU A 98 6.78 -12.02 -9.70
CA GLU A 98 7.93 -11.72 -10.56
C GLU A 98 7.65 -10.51 -11.44
N ILE A 99 8.59 -9.56 -11.46
CA ILE A 99 8.53 -8.36 -12.29
C ILE A 99 9.89 -8.18 -12.99
N GLY A 100 9.95 -8.63 -14.24
CA GLY A 100 11.20 -8.60 -15.00
C GLY A 100 12.25 -9.53 -14.40
N LYS A 101 13.35 -8.98 -13.86
CA LYS A 101 14.44 -9.75 -13.22
C LYS A 101 14.34 -9.81 -11.69
N GLN A 102 13.29 -9.21 -11.14
CA GLN A 102 13.09 -9.07 -9.70
C GLN A 102 11.99 -10.04 -9.28
N SER A 103 12.23 -10.81 -8.22
CA SER A 103 11.19 -11.57 -7.54
C SER A 103 10.94 -11.00 -6.14
N PHE A 104 9.68 -11.05 -5.74
CA PHE A 104 9.19 -10.51 -4.49
C PHE A 104 8.46 -11.61 -3.74
N GLU A 105 8.88 -11.91 -2.51
CA GLU A 105 8.02 -12.59 -1.53
C GLU A 105 7.38 -11.50 -0.68
N LEU A 106 6.04 -11.41 -0.70
CA LEU A 106 5.28 -10.39 0.02
C LEU A 106 4.35 -11.04 1.05
N LEU A 107 4.23 -10.41 2.22
CA LEU A 107 3.19 -10.67 3.20
C LEU A 107 2.57 -9.34 3.61
N ILE A 108 1.25 -9.22 3.42
CA ILE A 108 0.51 -8.01 3.77
C ILE A 108 -0.42 -8.32 4.94
N ASN A 109 -0.24 -7.59 6.04
CA ASN A 109 -1.07 -7.70 7.24
C ASN A 109 -1.75 -6.36 7.51
N LYS A 110 -3.00 -6.41 7.99
CA LYS A 110 -3.64 -5.20 8.52
C LYS A 110 -3.02 -4.85 9.88
N VAL A 111 -2.78 -3.56 10.12
CA VAL A 111 -2.21 -3.05 11.38
C VAL A 111 -3.32 -2.50 12.26
N GLN A 112 -4.18 -1.63 11.70
CA GLN A 112 -5.30 -0.96 12.35
C GLN A 112 -6.44 -0.73 11.35
#